data_AF-A0A942RQ27-F1
#
_entry.id   AF-A0A942RQ27-F1
#
_cell.length_a   1.000
_cell.length_b   1.000
_cell.length_c   1.000
_cell.angle_alpha   90.00
_cell.angle_beta   90.00
_cell.angle_gamma   90.00
#
_symmetry.space_group_name_H-M   'P 1'
#
loop_
_entity.id
_entity.type
_entity.pdbx_description
1 polymer ?
#
loop_
_entity_poly.entity_id
_entity_poly.type
_entity_poly.pdbx_seq_one_letter_code
_entity_poly.pdbx_strand_id
1 'polypeptide(L)'
;MDRVNETFEEISPPWIMMPPSLQVYEERGARILSKSLWQTKCFKCIWANIANVEIQWDFDRDIKKYRFETFCYGPKSCKYYKMGRARTVPYKNRDSALDDGYLDELCTEGRDEDE
;
A
#
# COMPACT_ATOMS: atom_id res chain seq x y z
N MET A 1 20.20 23.83 11.64
CA MET A 1 18.76 23.53 11.46
C MET A 1 18.68 22.02 11.59
N ASP A 2 18.68 21.51 12.81
CA ASP A 2 19.05 20.12 13.11
C ASP A 2 18.02 19.54 14.07
N ARG A 3 16.84 19.14 13.60
CA ARG A 3 15.78 18.60 14.46
C ARG A 3 14.75 17.67 13.78
N VAL A 4 15.13 16.84 12.81
CA VAL A 4 14.24 15.70 12.43
C VAL A 4 15.07 14.51 11.94
N ASN A 5 15.92 13.99 12.81
CA ASN A 5 16.44 12.63 12.67
C ASN A 5 16.12 11.89 13.97
N GLU A 6 14.82 11.90 14.34
CA GLU A 6 14.32 10.97 15.35
C GLU A 6 14.43 9.57 14.76
N THR A 7 15.40 8.84 15.30
CA THR A 7 15.77 7.46 15.03
C THR A 7 14.51 6.58 14.90
N PHE A 8 14.20 6.14 13.67
CA PHE A 8 13.15 5.15 13.38
C PHE A 8 13.37 3.81 14.10
N GLU A 9 14.57 3.59 14.64
CA GLU A 9 15.05 2.31 15.18
C GLU A 9 14.42 1.90 16.52
N GLU A 10 13.83 2.81 17.31
CA GLU A 10 13.27 2.44 18.64
C GLU A 10 11.76 2.19 18.65
N ILE A 11 11.02 2.62 17.61
CA ILE A 11 9.56 2.54 17.60
C ILE A 11 9.11 1.33 16.77
N SER A 12 8.61 0.30 17.46
CA SER A 12 7.95 -0.83 16.80
C SER A 12 6.63 -0.41 16.14
N PRO A 13 6.22 -1.05 15.02
CA PRO A 13 4.89 -0.85 14.47
C PRO A 13 3.79 -1.21 15.50
N PRO A 14 2.60 -0.58 15.42
CA PRO A 14 2.25 0.50 14.49
C PRO A 14 2.93 1.82 14.84
N TRP A 15 3.47 2.52 13.84
CA TRP A 15 4.08 3.83 14.03
C TRP A 15 2.99 4.89 14.15
N ILE A 16 2.75 5.41 15.35
CA ILE A 16 1.71 6.39 15.64
C ILE A 16 2.39 7.75 15.83
N MET A 17 2.51 8.50 14.74
CA MET A 17 3.15 9.82 14.72
C MET A 17 2.50 10.70 13.64
N MET A 18 3.09 11.86 13.34
CA MET A 18 2.60 12.70 12.24
C MET A 18 2.83 11.99 10.89
N PRO A 19 1.82 11.95 10.01
CA PRO A 19 2.02 11.39 8.67
C PRO A 19 3.01 12.25 7.87
N PRO A 20 3.89 11.63 7.06
CA PRO A 20 4.76 12.35 6.15
C PRO A 20 3.97 12.95 4.98
N SER A 21 4.66 13.60 4.05
CA SER A 21 4.05 14.13 2.82
C SER A 21 3.56 13.01 1.90
N LEU A 22 2.62 13.32 1.00
CA LEU A 22 2.15 12.38 -0.03
C LEU A 22 3.29 11.88 -0.92
N GLN A 23 4.28 12.73 -1.22
CA GLN A 23 5.46 12.37 -2.00
C GLN A 23 6.25 11.21 -1.35
N VAL A 24 6.39 11.19 -0.02
CA VAL A 24 7.05 10.08 0.67
C VAL A 24 6.28 8.77 0.49
N TYR A 25 4.95 8.80 0.48
CA TYR A 25 4.14 7.60 0.20
C TYR A 25 4.30 7.14 -1.26
N GLU A 26 4.42 8.07 -2.21
CA GLU A 26 4.65 7.76 -3.63
C GLU A 26 6.02 7.12 -3.85
N GLU A 27 7.09 7.69 -3.27
CA GLU A 27 8.46 7.17 -3.35
C GLU A 27 8.61 5.78 -2.75
N ARG A 28 7.94 5.53 -1.62
CA ARG A 28 7.93 4.21 -0.97
C ARG A 28 7.05 3.21 -1.73
N GLY A 29 6.12 3.68 -2.56
CA GLY A 29 5.19 2.90 -3.35
C GLY A 29 4.12 2.14 -2.55
N ALA A 30 3.11 1.59 -3.22
CA ALA A 30 2.03 0.88 -2.55
C ALA A 30 2.31 -0.64 -2.45
N ARG A 31 2.04 -1.23 -1.29
CA ARG A 31 2.06 -2.69 -1.07
C ARG A 31 0.76 -3.13 -0.40
N ILE A 32 0.00 -4.06 -0.97
CA ILE A 32 -1.33 -4.43 -0.50
C ILE A 32 -1.28 -5.02 0.91
N LEU A 33 -2.09 -4.47 1.80
CA LEU A 33 -2.21 -4.87 3.19
C LEU A 33 -3.51 -5.66 3.38
N SER A 34 -3.46 -6.71 4.20
CA SER A 34 -4.65 -7.42 4.64
C SER A 34 -5.66 -6.49 5.33
N LYS A 35 -6.89 -6.46 4.82
CA LYS A 35 -7.98 -5.62 5.37
C LYS A 35 -8.23 -5.89 6.86
N SER A 36 -8.12 -7.13 7.31
CA SER A 36 -8.28 -7.47 8.72
C SER A 36 -7.14 -6.92 9.59
N LEU A 37 -5.89 -6.94 9.10
CA LEU A 37 -4.76 -6.31 9.81
C LEU A 37 -4.82 -4.79 9.78
N TRP A 38 -5.31 -4.20 8.69
CA TRP A 38 -5.61 -2.78 8.65
C TRP A 38 -6.59 -2.40 9.76
N GLN A 39 -7.72 -3.10 9.87
CA GLN A 39 -8.74 -2.81 10.88
C GLN A 39 -8.26 -3.04 12.33
N THR A 40 -7.45 -4.07 12.57
CA THR A 40 -7.13 -4.51 13.94
C THR A 40 -5.80 -4.01 14.48
N LYS A 41 -4.79 -3.80 13.63
CA LYS A 41 -3.41 -3.47 14.04
C LYS A 41 -2.91 -2.17 13.44
N CYS A 42 -3.23 -1.91 12.17
CA CYS A 42 -2.54 -0.87 11.40
C CYS A 42 -3.36 0.42 11.23
N PHE A 43 -4.63 0.49 11.60
CA PHE A 43 -5.50 1.66 11.37
C PHE A 43 -4.91 3.00 11.84
N LYS A 44 -4.11 2.99 12.92
CA LYS A 44 -3.45 4.18 13.49
C LYS A 44 -2.00 4.39 13.01
N CYS A 45 -1.50 3.47 12.18
CA CYS A 45 -0.13 3.49 11.70
C CYS A 45 0.02 4.53 10.58
N ILE A 46 1.04 5.39 10.65
CA ILE A 46 1.32 6.37 9.59
C ILE A 46 1.52 5.73 8.23
N TRP A 47 2.02 4.50 8.18
CA TRP A 47 2.27 3.79 6.94
C TRP A 47 1.09 2.98 6.42
N ALA A 48 -0.05 2.98 7.11
CA ALA A 48 -1.22 2.23 6.66
C ALA A 48 -2.29 3.16 6.12
N ASN A 49 -2.72 2.93 4.89
CA ASN A 49 -3.73 3.77 4.23
C ASN A 49 -4.83 2.91 3.60
N ILE A 50 -6.00 3.50 3.41
CA ILE A 50 -7.07 2.99 2.55
C ILE A 50 -7.24 3.96 1.38
N ALA A 51 -7.10 3.47 0.16
CA ALA A 51 -7.21 4.30 -1.03
C ALA A 51 -8.24 3.74 -1.99
N ASN A 52 -8.85 4.63 -2.76
CA ASN A 52 -9.71 4.23 -3.87
C ASN A 52 -8.82 3.92 -5.08
N VAL A 53 -8.86 2.66 -5.52
CA VAL A 53 -8.08 2.18 -6.66
C VAL A 53 -8.96 2.23 -7.90
N GLU A 54 -8.45 2.91 -8.91
CA GLU A 54 -9.05 2.97 -10.23
C GLU A 54 -8.69 1.70 -11.03
N ILE A 55 -9.68 1.14 -11.71
CA ILE A 55 -9.55 -0.01 -12.60
C ILE A 55 -10.10 0.42 -13.95
N GLN A 56 -9.24 0.47 -14.97
CA GLN A 56 -9.69 0.69 -16.34
C GLN A 56 -10.47 -0.54 -16.84
N TRP A 57 -11.80 -0.43 -16.88
CA TRP A 57 -12.69 -1.55 -17.20
C TRP A 57 -13.00 -1.64 -18.69
N ASP A 58 -13.25 -0.50 -19.34
CA ASP A 58 -13.47 -0.40 -20.80
C ASP A 58 -12.50 0.65 -21.37
N PHE A 59 -11.47 0.19 -22.08
CA PHE A 59 -10.48 1.07 -22.70
C PHE A 59 -11.07 1.84 -23.89
N ASP A 60 -12.02 1.27 -24.62
CA ASP A 60 -12.59 1.89 -25.82
C ASP A 60 -13.50 3.08 -25.48
N ARG A 61 -14.11 3.05 -24.29
CA ARG A 61 -15.07 4.07 -23.82
C ARG A 61 -14.58 4.86 -22.62
N ASP A 62 -13.32 4.67 -22.24
CA ASP A 62 -12.71 5.23 -21.04
C ASP A 62 -13.56 5.05 -19.76
N ILE A 63 -14.10 3.85 -19.55
CA ILE A 63 -14.92 3.55 -18.37
C ILE A 63 -14.04 2.98 -17.26
N LYS A 64 -14.06 3.68 -16.13
CA LYS A 64 -13.34 3.34 -14.90
C LYS A 64 -14.27 2.71 -13.87
N LYS A 65 -13.78 1.68 -13.19
CA LYS A 65 -14.38 1.14 -11.96
C LYS A 65 -13.47 1.46 -10.78
N TYR A 66 -14.05 1.45 -9.59
CA TYR A 66 -13.37 1.87 -8.38
C TYR A 66 -13.59 0.85 -7.28
N ARG A 67 -12.56 0.61 -6.48
CA ARG A 67 -12.69 -0.17 -5.24
C ARG A 67 -11.74 0.32 -4.18
N PHE A 68 -12.11 0.15 -2.93
CA PHE A 68 -11.22 0.45 -1.81
C PHE A 68 -10.27 -0.71 -1.56
N GLU A 69 -8.98 -0.38 -1.49
CA GLU A 69 -7.92 -1.29 -1.08
C GLU A 69 -7.14 -0.70 0.10
N THR A 70 -6.56 -1.58 0.91
CA THR A 70 -5.73 -1.20 2.05
C THR A 70 -4.27 -1.44 1.71
N PHE A 71 -3.39 -0.51 2.08
CA PHE A 71 -1.99 -0.50 1.70
C PHE A 71 -1.07 -0.32 2.91
N CYS A 72 0.14 -0.85 2.79
CA CYS A 72 1.25 -0.67 3.72
C CYS A 72 2.44 -0.04 2.98
N TYR A 73 2.78 1.16 3.41
CA TYR A 73 3.92 1.92 2.92
C TYR A 73 5.16 1.72 3.78
N GLY A 74 5.09 0.96 4.87
CA GLY A 74 6.19 0.79 5.83
C GLY A 74 7.28 -0.15 5.30
N PRO A 75 8.34 -0.38 6.08
CA PRO A 75 9.46 -1.23 5.68
C PRO A 75 9.01 -2.62 5.21
N LYS A 76 9.74 -3.24 4.28
CA LYS A 76 9.36 -4.56 3.77
C LYS A 76 9.35 -5.62 4.88
N SER A 77 10.25 -5.48 5.86
CA SER A 77 10.42 -6.31 7.06
C SER A 77 9.36 -6.13 8.16
N CYS A 78 8.40 -5.21 7.98
CA CYS A 78 7.38 -4.89 8.98
C CYS A 78 6.66 -6.16 9.52
N LYS A 79 6.82 -6.44 10.82
CA LYS A 79 6.26 -7.64 11.49
C LYS A 79 4.72 -7.76 11.46
N TYR A 80 4.01 -6.68 11.22
CA TYR A 80 2.54 -6.67 11.07
C TYR A 80 2.09 -6.65 9.61
N TYR A 81 3.01 -6.60 8.65
CA TYR A 81 2.64 -6.75 7.28
C TYR A 81 2.15 -8.19 7.02
N LYS A 82 1.00 -8.27 6.36
CA LYS A 82 0.51 -9.49 5.73
C LYS A 82 -0.17 -9.07 4.44
N MET A 83 0.20 -9.72 3.36
CA MET A 83 -0.39 -9.46 2.06
C MET A 83 -1.92 -9.59 2.12
N GLY A 84 -2.59 -8.66 1.44
CA GLY A 84 -4.02 -8.74 1.17
C GLY A 84 -4.40 -9.89 0.25
N ARG A 85 -5.69 -9.99 -0.07
CA ARG A 85 -6.16 -10.95 -1.08
C ARG A 85 -5.64 -10.52 -2.45
N ALA A 86 -5.22 -11.49 -3.26
CA ALA A 86 -4.87 -11.29 -4.66
C ALA A 86 -5.95 -10.47 -5.40
N ARG A 87 -5.49 -9.52 -6.21
CA ARG A 87 -6.33 -8.52 -6.87
C ARG A 87 -6.85 -9.08 -8.18
N THR A 88 -8.17 -9.12 -8.34
CA THR A 88 -8.77 -9.37 -9.65
C THR A 88 -8.88 -8.06 -10.42
N VAL A 89 -8.42 -8.03 -11.66
CA VAL A 89 -8.52 -6.87 -12.56
C VAL A 89 -9.52 -7.22 -13.66
N PRO A 90 -10.81 -6.81 -13.51
CA PRO A 90 -11.84 -7.13 -14.48
C PRO A 90 -11.78 -6.22 -15.70
N TYR A 91 -11.96 -6.82 -16.88
CA TYR A 91 -12.05 -6.12 -18.16
C TYR A 91 -13.42 -6.35 -18.80
N LYS A 92 -13.84 -5.44 -19.67
CA LYS A 92 -15.04 -5.65 -20.50
C LYS A 92 -14.80 -6.75 -21.53
N ASN A 93 -15.74 -7.68 -21.66
CA ASN A 93 -15.76 -8.76 -22.65
C ASN A 93 -14.50 -9.65 -22.67
N ARG A 94 -13.77 -9.72 -21.54
CA ARG A 94 -12.58 -10.56 -21.36
C ARG A 94 -12.54 -11.10 -19.94
N ASP A 95 -11.78 -12.16 -19.73
CA ASP A 95 -11.55 -12.71 -18.40
C ASP A 95 -10.79 -11.71 -17.53
N SER A 96 -10.98 -11.83 -16.21
CA SER A 96 -10.25 -11.01 -15.26
C SER A 96 -8.81 -11.50 -15.15
N ALA A 97 -7.84 -10.58 -15.16
CA ALA A 97 -6.48 -10.92 -14.76
C ALA A 97 -6.41 -11.03 -13.23
N LEU A 98 -5.54 -11.90 -12.73
CA LEU A 98 -5.22 -11.98 -11.31
C LEU A 98 -3.82 -11.41 -11.09
N ASP A 99 -3.71 -10.42 -10.22
CA ASP A 99 -2.44 -9.98 -9.66
C ASP A 99 -2.24 -10.65 -8.30
N ASP A 100 -1.22 -11.50 -8.22
CA ASP A 100 -0.82 -12.30 -7.08
C ASP A 100 0.30 -11.68 -6.25
N GLY A 101 0.74 -10.46 -6.60
CA GLY A 101 1.76 -9.71 -5.87
C GLY A 101 2.80 -9.04 -6.76
N TYR A 102 2.83 -9.35 -8.05
CA TYR A 102 3.78 -8.75 -8.98
C TYR A 102 3.73 -7.21 -8.98
N LEU A 103 2.54 -6.62 -8.94
CA LEU A 103 2.40 -5.15 -8.86
C LEU A 103 2.93 -4.57 -7.54
N ASP A 104 2.85 -5.32 -6.44
CA ASP A 104 3.41 -4.89 -5.16
C ASP A 104 4.94 -4.93 -5.18
N GLU A 105 5.53 -5.94 -5.82
CA GLU A 105 6.98 -6.02 -6.05
C GLU A 105 7.43 -4.81 -6.85
N LEU A 106 6.81 -4.56 -8.01
CA LEU A 106 7.12 -3.42 -8.89
C LEU A 106 7.01 -2.08 -8.17
N CYS A 107 5.89 -1.84 -7.47
CA CYS A 107 5.69 -0.60 -6.73
C CYS A 107 6.69 -0.42 -5.58
N THR A 108 7.27 -1.50 -5.05
CA THR A 108 8.21 -1.43 -3.92
C THR A 108 9.66 -1.71 -4.29
N GLU A 109 10.01 -1.71 -5.58
CA GLU A 109 11.38 -1.96 -6.04
C GLU A 109 12.39 -1.00 -5.41
N GLY A 110 12.02 0.29 -5.26
CA GLY A 110 12.85 1.31 -4.63
C GLY A 110 12.78 1.36 -3.10
N ARG A 111 12.08 0.43 -2.45
CA ARG A 111 11.93 0.39 -0.99
C ARG A 111 12.90 -0.62 -0.36
N ASP A 112 13.63 -0.20 0.66
CA ASP A 112 14.52 -1.07 1.42
C ASP A 112 13.77 -2.00 2.38
N GLU A 113 14.49 -3.01 2.90
CA GLU A 113 13.90 -3.97 3.83
C GLU A 113 13.44 -3.33 5.13
N ASP A 114 14.27 -2.44 5.70
CA ASP A 114 14.05 -1.87 7.03
C ASP A 114 13.68 -0.38 7.02
N GLU A 115 13.65 0.27 5.86
CA GLU A 115 13.29 1.69 5.74
C GLU A 115 11.87 1.96 5.24
#